data_AF-A0A8J3BAD9-F1
#
_entry.id   AF-A0A8J3BAD9-F1
#
_cell.length_a   1.000
_cell.length_b   1.000
_cell.length_c   1.000
_cell.angle_alpha   90.00
_cell.angle_beta   90.00
_cell.angle_gamma   90.00
#
_symmetry.space_group_name_H-M   'P 1'
#
loop_
_entity.id
_entity.type
_entity.pdbx_description
1 polymer ?
#
loop_
_entity_poly.entity_id
_entity_poly.type
_entity_poly.pdbx_seq_one_letter_code
_entity_poly.pdbx_strand_id
1 'polypeptide(L)'
;MAIASGHKQFKNKPVAIAACAGGGKGGINALNNLRLVLRGVSALVLPSQLVAAPEAFDGGGNVIDAGGKQRLAALVDELVHMTRLLKGRIDKRAHPL
;
A
#
# COMPACT_ATOMS: atom_id res chain seq x y z
N MET A 1 8.53 6.17 -28.40
CA MET A 1 8.63 5.11 -27.38
C MET A 1 7.43 5.21 -26.46
N ALA A 2 6.38 4.42 -26.71
CA ALA A 2 5.15 4.45 -25.94
C ALA A 2 5.33 3.56 -24.70
N ILE A 3 5.36 4.19 -23.52
CA ILE A 3 5.37 3.49 -22.23
C ILE A 3 3.95 2.96 -22.02
N ALA A 4 3.83 1.65 -21.79
CA ALA A 4 2.61 0.88 -21.82
C ALA A 4 1.45 1.47 -20.97
N SER A 5 0.22 1.23 -21.39
CA SER A 5 -1.04 1.72 -20.83
C SER A 5 -1.31 1.44 -19.33
N GLY A 6 -0.49 0.61 -18.65
CA GLY A 6 -0.66 0.24 -17.23
C GLY A 6 -0.23 1.28 -16.20
N HIS A 7 0.51 2.34 -16.60
CA HIS A 7 0.91 3.41 -15.67
C HIS A 7 -0.28 4.31 -15.28
N LYS A 8 -1.30 4.47 -16.13
CA LYS A 8 -2.38 5.46 -15.90
C LYS A 8 -3.18 5.17 -14.61
N GLN A 9 -3.33 3.91 -14.26
CA GLN A 9 -4.12 3.45 -13.14
C GLN A 9 -3.44 3.72 -11.80
N PHE A 10 -2.10 3.77 -11.76
CA PHE A 10 -1.32 3.88 -10.52
C PHE A 10 -0.50 5.17 -10.41
N LYS A 11 -0.27 5.87 -11.53
CA LYS A 11 0.55 7.08 -11.57
C LYS A 11 0.10 8.10 -10.54
N ASN A 12 1.04 8.45 -9.65
CA ASN A 12 0.87 9.41 -8.55
C ASN A 12 -0.21 9.05 -7.51
N LYS A 13 -0.75 7.82 -7.50
CA LYS A 13 -1.71 7.40 -6.47
C LYS A 13 -0.97 6.91 -5.23
N PRO A 14 -1.35 7.34 -4.01
CA PRO A 14 -0.89 6.74 -2.76
C PRO A 14 -1.19 5.25 -2.71
N VAL A 15 -0.23 4.47 -2.24
CA VAL A 15 -0.39 3.02 -2.03
C VAL A 15 0.20 2.63 -0.68
N ALA A 16 -0.63 2.08 0.20
CA ALA A 16 -0.17 1.34 1.37
C ALA A 16 0.09 -0.11 0.97
N ILE A 17 1.09 -0.74 1.58
CA ILE A 17 1.42 -2.15 1.33
C ILE A 17 1.43 -2.94 2.65
N ALA A 18 0.89 -4.14 2.61
CA ALA A 18 0.85 -5.06 3.74
C ALA A 18 0.97 -6.52 3.27
N ALA A 19 1.47 -7.39 4.15
CA ALA A 19 1.62 -8.81 3.88
C ALA A 19 1.25 -9.66 5.10
N CYS A 20 0.75 -10.88 4.84
CA CYS A 20 0.66 -11.94 5.83
C CYS A 20 1.79 -12.96 5.55
N ALA A 21 2.61 -13.29 6.56
CA ALA A 21 3.71 -14.23 6.40
C ALA A 21 4.07 -14.90 7.75
N GLY A 22 4.39 -16.21 7.73
CA GLY A 22 4.82 -16.97 8.92
C GLY A 22 6.15 -16.53 9.56
N GLY A 23 6.78 -15.48 9.01
CA GLY A 23 7.97 -14.84 9.59
C GLY A 23 8.17 -13.42 9.06
N GLY A 24 8.60 -12.51 9.94
CA GLY A 24 8.75 -11.08 9.61
C GLY A 24 9.71 -10.79 8.46
N LYS A 25 10.82 -11.53 8.35
CA LYS A 25 11.83 -11.33 7.29
C LYS A 25 11.28 -11.61 5.89
N GLY A 26 10.51 -12.69 5.73
CA GLY A 26 9.88 -13.05 4.45
C GLY A 26 8.88 -11.99 3.99
N GLY A 27 8.03 -11.53 4.91
CA GLY A 27 7.07 -10.45 4.64
C GLY A 27 7.76 -9.14 4.27
N ILE A 28 8.78 -8.72 5.02
CA ILE A 28 9.52 -7.47 4.71
C ILE A 28 10.22 -7.57 3.34
N ASN A 29 10.85 -8.71 3.02
CA ASN A 29 11.47 -8.90 1.71
C ASN A 29 10.43 -8.85 0.57
N ALA A 30 9.26 -9.45 0.77
CA ALA A 30 8.16 -9.39 -0.20
C ALA A 30 7.70 -7.93 -0.40
N LEU A 31 7.50 -7.17 0.68
CA LEU A 31 7.05 -5.79 0.62
C LEU A 31 8.10 -4.83 0.02
N ASN A 32 9.38 -5.05 0.30
CA ASN A 32 10.47 -4.31 -0.33
C ASN A 32 10.48 -4.51 -1.85
N ASN A 33 10.30 -5.74 -2.32
CA ASN A 33 10.19 -6.01 -3.75
C ASN A 33 8.90 -5.43 -4.36
N LEU A 34 7.76 -5.55 -3.68
CA LEU A 34 6.50 -4.95 -4.12
C LEU A 34 6.62 -3.42 -4.27
N ARG A 35 7.36 -2.74 -3.39
CA ARG A 35 7.64 -1.31 -3.51
C ARG A 35 8.38 -0.97 -4.81
N LEU A 36 9.33 -1.80 -5.24
CA LEU A 36 10.04 -1.61 -6.52
C LEU A 36 9.10 -1.77 -7.72
N VAL A 37 8.21 -2.78 -7.67
CA VAL A 37 7.19 -3.02 -8.71
C VAL A 37 6.23 -1.83 -8.81
N LEU A 38 5.72 -1.36 -7.68
CA LEU A 38 4.81 -0.21 -7.60
C LEU A 38 5.46 1.09 -8.07
N ARG A 39 6.75 1.29 -7.76
CA ARG A 39 7.54 2.40 -8.32
C ARG A 39 7.64 2.28 -9.85
N GLY A 40 7.80 1.06 -10.38
CA GLY A 40 7.81 0.79 -11.82
C GLY A 40 6.56 1.31 -12.54
N VAL A 41 5.39 1.24 -11.89
CA VAL A 41 4.13 1.80 -12.40
C VAL A 41 3.83 3.23 -11.91
N SER A 42 4.83 3.92 -11.36
CA SER A 42 4.76 5.30 -10.88
C SER A 42 3.77 5.55 -9.73
N ALA A 43 3.50 4.54 -8.90
CA ALA A 43 2.73 4.70 -7.67
C ALA A 43 3.52 5.46 -6.59
N LEU A 44 2.82 6.11 -5.67
CA LEU A 44 3.39 6.75 -4.49
C LEU A 44 3.23 5.82 -3.28
N VAL A 45 4.17 4.90 -3.11
CA VAL A 45 4.14 3.95 -2.00
C VAL A 45 4.49 4.67 -0.69
N LEU A 46 3.62 4.57 0.31
CA LEU A 46 3.82 5.17 1.63
C LEU A 46 5.06 4.60 2.32
N PRO A 47 5.78 5.36 3.18
CA PRO A 47 6.90 4.82 3.96
C PRO A 47 6.48 3.68 4.89
N SER A 48 5.33 3.80 5.55
CA SER A 48 4.81 2.78 6.45
C SER A 48 4.36 1.52 5.70
N GLN A 49 4.52 0.37 6.35
CA GLN A 49 4.13 -0.93 5.83
C GLN A 49 3.85 -1.90 6.99
N LEU A 50 3.04 -2.93 6.75
CA LEU A 50 2.65 -3.88 7.79
C LEU A 50 2.94 -5.33 7.37
N VAL A 51 3.59 -6.09 8.24
CA VAL A 51 3.65 -7.55 8.15
C VAL A 51 2.92 -8.11 9.37
N ALA A 52 1.93 -8.97 9.11
CA ALA A 52 1.22 -9.72 10.13
C ALA A 52 1.53 -11.21 10.00
N ALA A 53 1.64 -11.90 11.12
CA ALA A 53 1.75 -13.35 11.12
C ALA A 53 0.34 -13.98 11.00
N PRO A 54 0.18 -15.21 10.51
CA PRO A 54 -1.12 -15.87 10.43
C PRO A 54 -1.85 -15.93 11.79
N GLU A 55 -1.10 -16.05 12.88
CA GLU A 55 -1.62 -16.10 14.26
C GLU A 55 -2.21 -14.77 14.71
N ALA A 56 -1.97 -13.68 13.97
CA ALA A 56 -2.59 -12.38 14.23
C ALA A 56 -4.04 -12.31 13.76
N PHE A 57 -4.59 -13.36 13.13
CA PHE A 57 -5.94 -13.39 12.58
C PHE A 57 -6.83 -14.45 13.25
N ASP A 58 -8.12 -14.16 13.42
CA ASP A 58 -9.12 -15.16 13.82
C ASP A 58 -9.57 -16.03 12.62
N GLY A 59 -10.43 -17.01 12.87
CA GLY A 59 -11.02 -17.85 11.82
C GLY A 59 -11.90 -17.10 10.80
N GLY A 60 -12.26 -15.84 11.07
CA GLY A 60 -12.94 -14.94 10.14
C GLY A 60 -12.00 -14.01 9.38
N GLY A 61 -10.69 -14.08 9.63
CA GLY A 61 -9.69 -13.21 9.00
C GLY A 61 -9.59 -11.82 9.63
N ASN A 62 -10.15 -11.59 10.82
CA ASN A 62 -9.99 -10.32 11.54
C ASN A 62 -8.69 -10.32 12.32
N VAL A 63 -7.99 -9.19 12.35
CA VAL A 63 -6.83 -9.03 13.23
C VAL A 63 -7.30 -9.13 14.68
N ILE A 64 -6.69 -10.00 15.49
CA ILE A 64 -7.08 -10.21 16.89
C ILE A 64 -6.25 -9.41 17.88
N ASP A 65 -4.96 -9.19 17.60
CA ASP A 65 -4.06 -8.53 18.52
C ASP A 65 -4.19 -7.00 18.48
N ALA A 66 -4.23 -6.37 19.65
CA ALA A 66 -4.45 -4.93 19.77
C ALA A 66 -3.36 -4.10 19.09
N GLY A 67 -2.10 -4.55 19.14
CA GLY A 67 -0.98 -3.87 18.49
C GLY A 67 -1.03 -3.96 16.96
N GLY A 68 -1.49 -5.08 16.41
CA GLY A 68 -1.77 -5.29 14.99
C GLY A 68 -2.90 -4.40 14.51
N LYS A 69 -4.00 -4.31 15.27
CA LYS A 69 -5.11 -3.38 14.99
C LYS A 69 -4.62 -1.93 14.95
N GLN A 70 -3.85 -1.50 15.94
CA GLN A 70 -3.33 -0.13 16.00
C GLN A 70 -2.40 0.18 14.81
N ARG A 71 -1.50 -0.73 14.46
CA ARG A 71 -0.59 -0.55 13.31
C ARG A 71 -1.34 -0.54 11.98
N LEU A 72 -2.35 -1.41 11.83
CA LEU A 72 -3.21 -1.42 10.64
C LEU A 72 -4.01 -0.12 10.54
N ALA A 73 -4.61 0.35 11.63
CA ALA A 73 -5.32 1.62 11.67
C ALA A 73 -4.41 2.79 11.28
N ALA A 74 -3.21 2.88 11.85
CA ALA A 74 -2.25 3.93 11.50
C ALA A 74 -1.85 3.91 10.01
N LEU A 75 -1.64 2.72 9.44
CA LEU A 75 -1.34 2.58 8.00
C LEU A 75 -2.51 3.05 7.12
N VAL A 76 -3.74 2.71 7.50
CA VAL A 76 -4.95 3.14 6.80
C VAL A 76 -5.16 4.65 6.93
N ASP A 77 -4.95 5.22 8.11
CA ASP A 77 -5.06 6.65 8.37
C ASP A 77 -4.06 7.45 7.53
N GLU A 78 -2.81 6.97 7.44
CA GLU A 78 -1.79 7.57 6.57
C GLU A 78 -2.21 7.53 5.10
N LEU A 79 -2.75 6.39 4.63
CA LEU A 79 -3.26 6.25 3.26
C LEU A 79 -4.41 7.23 2.99
N VAL A 80 -5.38 7.32 3.89
CA VAL A 80 -6.52 8.23 3.76
C VAL A 80 -6.04 9.67 3.76
N HIS A 81 -5.12 10.03 4.67
CA HIS A 81 -4.54 11.36 4.75
C HIS A 81 -3.84 11.76 3.45
N MET A 82 -2.94 10.92 2.95
CA MET A 82 -2.22 11.16 1.70
C MET A 82 -3.15 11.21 0.49
N THR A 83 -4.16 10.35 0.45
CA THR A 83 -5.17 10.36 -0.63
C THR A 83 -5.96 11.67 -0.63
N ARG A 84 -6.37 12.17 0.54
CA ARG A 84 -7.07 13.46 0.67
C ARG A 84 -6.22 14.62 0.19
N LEU A 85 -4.94 14.68 0.60
CA LEU A 85 -4.01 15.72 0.16
C LEU A 85 -3.77 15.72 -1.35
N LEU A 86 -3.79 14.55 -1.99
CA LEU A 86 -3.49 14.42 -3.41
C LEU A 86 -4.71 14.42 -4.34
N LYS A 87 -5.95 14.38 -3.81
CA LYS A 87 -7.20 14.30 -4.59
C LYS A 87 -7.23 15.28 -5.77
N GLY A 88 -7.05 16.58 -5.51
CA GLY A 88 -7.05 17.62 -6.56
C GLY A 88 -5.88 17.55 -7.55
N ARG A 89 -4.84 16.76 -7.26
CA ARG A 89 -3.63 16.60 -8.09
C ARG A 89 -3.64 15.31 -8.91
N ILE A 90 -4.39 14.30 -8.46
CA ILE A 90 -4.65 13.03 -9.15
C ILE A 90 -5.72 13.25 -10.22
N ASP A 91 -6.84 13.91 -9.87
CA ASP A 91 -7.99 14.10 -10.77
C ASP A 91 -7.61 14.90 -12.02
N LYS A 92 -6.80 15.97 -11.87
CA LYS A 92 -6.32 16.81 -12.99
C LYS A 92 -5.38 16.09 -13.97
N ARG A 93 -4.78 14.96 -13.58
CA ARG A 93 -3.86 14.18 -14.42
C ARG A 93 -4.45 12.87 -14.94
N ALA A 94 -5.61 12.47 -14.42
CA ALA A 94 -6.33 11.30 -14.90
C ALA A 94 -6.98 11.54 -16.28
N HIS A 95 -7.17 12.80 -16.68
CA HIS A 95 -7.72 13.17 -17.98
C HIS A 95 -7.07 14.46 -18.54
N PRO A 96 -5.90 14.37 -19.20
CA PRO A 96 -5.50 15.40 -20.15
C PRO A 96 -6.33 15.21 -21.42
N LEU A 97 -7.23 16.15 -21.71
CA LEU A 97 -7.75 16.39 -23.06
C LEU A 97 -6.62 16.91 -23.95
#